data_AF-A0A8D0GR43-F1
#
_entry.id   AF-A0A8D0GR43-F1
#
_cell.length_a   1.000
_cell.length_b   1.000
_cell.length_c   1.000
_cell.angle_alpha   90.00
_cell.angle_beta   90.00
_cell.angle_gamma   90.00
#
_symmetry.space_group_name_H-M   'P 1'
#
loop_
_entity.id
_entity.type
_entity.pdbx_description
1 polymer ?
#
loop_
_entity_poly.entity_id
_entity_poly.type
_entity_poly.pdbx_seq_one_letter_code
_entity_poly.pdbx_strand_id
1 'polypeptide(L)' 'MLRSSFQHLPAGGLTKALKKLDEYLRNPLPEEINANSTEQEKVSKRKFLDGDELTLADCNLLPKLHVVKVKSLI' A
#
# COMPACT_ATOMS: atom_id res chain seq x y z
N MET A 1 4.77 -0.47 13.48
CA MET A 1 3.47 -0.89 14.04
C MET A 1 2.57 -1.60 13.02
N LEU A 2 2.38 -1.11 11.78
CA LEU A 2 1.58 -1.83 10.76
C LEU A 2 2.28 -3.04 10.10
N ARG A 3 3.63 -3.04 10.04
CA ARG A 3 4.43 -4.10 9.39
C ARG A 3 4.34 -5.49 10.04
N SER A 4 4.13 -5.55 11.36
CA SER A 4 4.16 -6.82 12.10
C SER A 4 2.81 -7.54 12.12
N SER A 5 1.72 -6.82 11.87
CA SER A 5 0.35 -7.34 11.97
C SER A 5 -0.08 -8.22 10.80
N PHE A 6 0.69 -8.27 9.71
CA PHE A 6 0.29 -8.97 8.48
C PHE A 6 1.14 -10.20 8.16
N GLN A 7 2.15 -10.53 8.98
CA GLN A 7 3.07 -11.65 8.72
C GLN A 7 2.48 -13.04 9.02
N HIS A 8 1.30 -13.12 9.66
CA HIS A 8 0.71 -14.39 10.13
C HIS A 8 -0.71 -14.67 9.58
N LEU A 9 -1.18 -13.95 8.56
CA LEU A 9 -2.51 -14.20 8.00
C LEU A 9 -2.49 -15.44 7.09
N PRO A 10 -3.37 -16.44 7.31
CA PRO A 10 -3.43 -17.64 6.47
C PRO A 10 -3.71 -17.28 5.00
N ALA A 11 -3.13 -18.05 4.08
CA ALA A 11 -3.12 -17.75 2.65
C ALA A 11 -4.49 -17.95 1.98
N GLY A 12 -5.41 -17.00 2.20
CA GLY A 12 -6.68 -16.85 1.48
C GLY A 12 -6.64 -15.70 0.46
N GLY A 13 -7.71 -15.54 -0.33
CA GLY A 13 -7.83 -14.48 -1.33
C GLY A 13 -7.58 -13.06 -0.77
N LEU A 14 -7.93 -12.83 0.50
CA LEU A 14 -7.68 -11.57 1.20
C LEU A 14 -6.18 -11.27 1.35
N THR A 15 -5.39 -12.23 1.82
CA THR A 15 -3.93 -12.07 2.00
C THR A 15 -3.22 -11.81 0.68
N LYS A 16 -3.69 -12.45 -0.41
CA LYS A 16 -3.19 -12.18 -1.77
C LYS A 16 -3.54 -10.76 -2.23
N ALA A 17 -4.76 -10.29 -1.96
CA ALA A 17 -5.17 -8.93 -2.32
C ALA A 17 -4.40 -7.86 -1.53
N LEU A 18 -4.19 -8.06 -0.23
CA LEU A 18 -3.39 -7.17 0.61
C LEU A 18 -1.92 -7.13 0.17
N LYS A 19 -1.34 -8.27 -0.22
CA LYS A 19 0.02 -8.32 -0.76
C LYS A 19 0.16 -7.52 -2.06
N LYS A 20 -0.78 -7.68 -3.00
CA LYS A 20 -0.80 -6.88 -4.24
C LYS A 20 -0.91 -5.38 -3.97
N LEU A 21 -1.68 -4.99 -2.96
CA LEU A 21 -1.80 -3.59 -2.56
C LEU A 21 -0.48 -3.06 -1.95
N ASP A 22 0.19 -3.84 -1.11
CA ASP A 22 1.52 -3.48 -0.58
C ASP A 22 2.54 -3.30 -1.72
N GLU A 23 2.55 -4.21 -2.69
CA GLU A 23 3.40 -4.12 -3.87
C GLU A 23 3.10 -2.85 -4.68
N TYR A 24 1.82 -2.52 -4.90
CA TYR A 24 1.42 -1.29 -5.58
C TYR A 24 1.92 -0.03 -4.87
N LEU A 25 1.71 0.06 -3.55
CA LEU A 25 2.11 1.22 -2.75
C LEU A 25 3.62 1.40 -2.65
N ARG A 26 4.40 0.33 -2.78
CA ARG A 26 5.87 0.39 -2.72
C ARG A 26 6.52 0.70 -4.05
N ASN A 27 5.86 0.36 -5.15
CA ASN A 27 6.35 0.68 -6.49
C ASN A 27 6.17 2.18 -6.76
N PRO A 28 7.23 2.90 -7.16
CA PRO A 28 7.14 4.32 -7.48
C PRO A 28 6.24 4.54 -8.69
N LEU A 29 5.45 5.62 -8.64
CA LEU A 29 4.66 6.07 -9.78
C LEU A 29 5.58 6.65 -10.87
N PRO A 30 5.14 6.70 -12.15
CA PRO A 30 5.93 7.26 -13.24
C PRO A 30 6.46 8.67 -12.95
N GLU A 31 5.67 9.49 -12.26
CA GLU A 31 6.00 10.87 -11.88
C GLU A 31 7.13 10.92 -10.83
N GLU A 32 7.29 9.86 -10.02
CA GLU A 32 8.35 9.73 -9.01
C GLU A 32 9.68 9.21 -9.62
N ILE A 33 9.63 8.64 -10.82
CA ILE A 33 10.80 8.06 -11.49
C ILE A 33 11.54 9.15 -12.26
N ASN A 34 12.71 9.54 -11.75
CA ASN A 34 13.62 10.42 -12.48
C ASN A 34 14.54 9.57 -13.38
N ALA A 35 14.37 9.70 -14.69
CA ALA A 35 15.12 8.97 -15.72
C ALA A 35 16.65 9.19 -15.69
N ASN A 36 17.12 10.27 -15.06
CA ASN A 36 18.54 10.58 -14.88
C ASN A 36 19.11 10.16 -13.51
N SER A 37 18.31 9.53 -12.65
CA SER A 37 18.76 9.11 -11.32
C SER A 37 19.44 7.73 -11.41
N THR A 38 20.71 7.63 -11.02
CA THR A 38 21.47 6.37 -10.97
C THR A 38 21.10 5.44 -9.81
N GLU A 39 20.13 5.86 -8.98
CA GLU A 39 19.70 5.14 -7.79
C GLU A 39 18.76 3.99 -8.20
N GLN A 40 19.28 2.75 -8.17
CA GLN A 40 18.47 1.54 -8.31
C GLN A 40 17.60 1.37 -7.05
N GLU A 41 16.30 1.23 -7.25
CA GLU A 41 15.28 0.99 -6.21
C GLU A 41 14.88 2.19 -5.33
N LYS A 42 14.14 3.14 -5.91
CA LYS A 42 13.35 4.08 -5.11
C LYS A 42 12.05 3.41 -4.68
N VAL A 43 11.95 3.08 -3.39
CA VAL A 43 10.63 2.83 -2.78
C VAL A 43 9.81 4.11 -2.90
N SER A 44 8.55 4.00 -3.34
CA SER A 44 7.64 5.14 -3.44
C SER A 44 7.54 5.88 -2.11
N LYS A 45 7.49 7.22 -2.16
CA LYS A 45 7.37 8.08 -0.97
C LYS A 45 5.98 8.69 -0.82
N ARG A 46 5.08 8.41 -1.77
CA ARG A 46 3.73 8.94 -1.78
C ARG A 46 2.94 8.56 -0.52
N LYS A 47 2.10 9.48 -0.05
CA LYS A 47 1.28 9.28 1.17
C LYS A 47 0.01 8.46 0.91
N PHE A 48 -0.55 8.54 -0.29
CA PHE A 48 -1.84 7.97 -0.68
C PHE A 48 -1.74 7.17 -1.98
N LEU A 49 -2.86 6.60 -2.46
CA LEU A 49 -2.84 5.64 -3.57
C LEU A 49 -2.17 6.20 -4.83
N ASP A 50 -2.48 7.44 -5.17
CA ASP A 50 -2.09 8.07 -6.44
C ASP A 50 -1.18 9.29 -6.27
N GLY A 51 -0.68 9.54 -5.05
CA GLY A 51 0.21 10.67 -4.78
C GLY A 51 0.18 11.13 -3.32
N ASP A 52 0.50 12.40 -3.10
CA ASP A 52 0.55 13.01 -1.76
C ASP A 52 -0.77 13.64 -1.31
N GLU A 53 -1.76 13.72 -2.19
CA GLU A 53 -3.10 14.24 -1.91
C GLU A 53 -4.15 13.14 -1.85
N LEU A 54 -5.20 13.37 -1.05
CA LEU A 54 -6.33 12.44 -0.96
C LEU A 54 -7.20 12.52 -2.21
N THR A 55 -7.52 11.36 -2.76
CA THR A 55 -8.38 11.22 -3.94
C THR A 55 -9.63 10.39 -3.63
N LEU A 56 -10.55 10.32 -4.59
CA LEU A 56 -11.74 9.49 -4.48
C LEU A 56 -11.40 7.99 -4.31
N ALA A 57 -10.28 7.53 -4.87
CA ALA A 57 -9.83 6.15 -4.72
C ALA A 57 -9.52 5.82 -3.26
N ASP A 58 -8.90 6.76 -2.53
CA ASP A 58 -8.58 6.63 -1.12
C ASP A 58 -9.86 6.58 -0.27
N CYS A 59 -10.82 7.47 -0.54
CA CYS A 59 -12.10 7.47 0.16
C CYS A 59 -12.86 6.14 0.02
N ASN A 60 -12.70 5.43 -1.09
CA ASN A 60 -13.34 4.13 -1.31
C ASN A 60 -12.58 2.98 -0.61
N LEU A 61 -11.25 3.06 -0.51
CA LEU A 61 -10.42 1.96 -0.04
C LEU A 61 -10.03 2.06 1.45
N LEU A 62 -9.71 3.25 1.95
CA LEU A 62 -9.26 3.47 3.32
C LEU A 62 -10.29 3.01 4.38
N PRO A 63 -11.61 3.28 4.23
CA PRO A 63 -12.60 2.77 5.17
C PRO A 63 -12.64 1.22 5.20
N LYS A 64 -12.47 0.57 4.05
CA LYS A 64 -12.48 -0.91 3.94
C LYS A 64 -11.24 -1.52 4.59
N LEU A 65 -10.07 -0.93 4.37
CA LEU A 65 -8.83 -1.36 5.01
C LEU A 65 -8.86 -1.15 6.53
N HIS A 66 -9.48 -0.06 6.99
CA HIS A 66 -9.66 0.19 8.42
C HIS A 66 -10.46 -0.93 9.09
N VAL A 67 -11.59 -1.34 8.51
CA VAL A 67 -12.42 -2.44 9.03
C VAL A 67 -11.63 -3.76 9.08
N VAL A 68 -10.88 -4.09 8.02
CA VAL A 68 -10.06 -5.31 7.99
C VAL A 68 -8.98 -5.28 9.07
N LYS A 69 -8.29 -4.15 9.25
CA LYS A 69 -7.27 -3.98 10.29
C LYS A 69 -7.85 -4.15 11.69
N VAL A 70 -8.99 -3.52 11.97
CA VAL A 70 -9.64 -3.60 13.29
C VAL A 70 -10.06 -5.03 13.58
N LYS A 71 -10.66 -5.74 12.60
CA LYS A 71 -11.09 -7.14 12.76
C LYS A 71 -9.95 -8.14 12.92
N SER A 72 -8.74 -7.82 12.45
CA SER A 72 -7.55 -8.66 12.66
C SER A 72 -6.84 -8.41 13.99
N LEU A 73 -7.29 -7.42 14.78
CA LEU A 73 -6.70 -7.04 16.08
C LEU A 73 -7.57 -7.43 17.28
N ILE A 74 -8.72 -8.05 17.04
CA ILE A 74 -9.64 -8.64 18.02
C ILE A 74 -9.72 -10.14 17.81
#